data_AF-F6I044-F1
#
_entry.id   AF-F6I044-F1
#
_cell.length_a   1.000
_cell.length_b   1.000
_cell.length_c   1.000
_cell.angle_alpha   90.00
_cell.angle_beta   90.00
_cell.angle_gamma   90.00
#
_symmetry.space_group_name_H-M   'P 1'
#
loop_
_entity.id
_entity.type
_entity.pdbx_description
1 polymer ?
#
loop_
_entity_poly.entity_id
_entity_poly.type
_entity_poly.pdbx_seq_one_letter_code
_entity_poly.pdbx_strand_id
1 'polypeptide(L)'
;MEDDGRERSSFVIGLIENRAKEVGVAAFDLRLASLHLSQYIETSSSYQNTKTLLHFYDPMVIIVSPNKLAPDGMVGVSELVDRFYFAVKKVVMARSCFDDTKGAVLIKNLAAKEPSALGLDTYYKQYYLCLAAAAATIKWYFQT
;
A
#
# COMPACT_ATOMS: atom_id res chain seq x y z
N MET A 1 12.98 -7.65 32.24
CA MET A 1 12.69 -6.99 30.95
C MET A 1 11.66 -7.88 30.29
N GLU A 2 10.40 -7.51 30.42
CA GLU A 2 9.28 -8.29 29.89
C GLU A 2 9.33 -8.17 28.37
N ASP A 3 9.57 -9.30 27.71
CA ASP A 3 9.25 -9.52 26.30
C ASP A 3 7.73 -9.46 26.22
N ASP A 4 7.21 -8.24 26.08
CA ASP A 4 5.79 -7.96 25.99
C ASP A 4 5.27 -8.74 24.77
N GLY A 5 4.44 -9.74 25.01
CA GLY A 5 3.92 -10.70 24.04
C GLY A 5 2.97 -10.08 23.02
N ARG A 6 3.25 -8.85 22.57
CA ARG A 6 2.61 -8.19 21.44
C ARG A 6 2.85 -9.09 20.23
N GLU A 7 1.78 -9.75 19.78
CA GLU A 7 1.81 -10.47 18.51
C GLU A 7 2.41 -9.57 17.44
N ARG A 8 3.48 -10.06 16.78
CA ARG A 8 4.08 -9.33 15.66
C ARG A 8 2.99 -9.07 14.63
N SER A 9 2.92 -7.84 14.14
CA SER A 9 2.02 -7.48 13.06
C SER A 9 2.25 -8.38 11.84
N SER A 10 1.15 -8.74 11.19
CA SER A 10 1.11 -9.51 9.95
C SER A 10 0.86 -8.66 8.71
N PHE A 11 0.81 -7.33 8.86
CA PHE A 11 0.46 -6.44 7.77
C PHE A 11 1.65 -6.14 6.87
N VAL A 12 1.44 -6.33 5.58
CA VAL A 12 2.31 -5.84 4.51
C VAL A 12 1.57 -4.74 3.78
N ILE A 13 2.18 -3.57 3.62
CA ILE A 13 1.54 -2.43 2.96
C ILE A 13 2.29 -2.04 1.70
N GLY A 14 1.61 -2.07 0.55
CA GLY A 14 2.03 -1.40 -0.66
C GLY A 14 1.56 0.05 -0.69
N LEU A 15 2.48 0.97 -1.01
CA LEU A 15 2.20 2.39 -1.19
C LEU A 15 2.68 2.88 -2.55
N ILE A 16 1.82 3.64 -3.22
CA ILE A 16 2.19 4.39 -4.42
C ILE A 16 1.49 5.73 -4.44
N GLU A 17 2.19 6.76 -4.92
CA GLU A 17 1.62 8.09 -5.13
C GLU A 17 1.69 8.50 -6.60
N ASN A 18 0.83 9.44 -7.00
CA ASN A 18 0.96 10.18 -8.25
C ASN A 18 1.42 11.63 -8.00
N ARG A 19 1.57 12.40 -9.08
CA ARG A 19 1.98 13.81 -9.02
C ARG A 19 0.94 14.74 -8.37
N ALA A 20 -0.33 14.33 -8.35
CA ALA A 20 -1.42 15.05 -7.68
C ALA A 20 -1.53 14.73 -6.18
N LYS A 21 -0.54 14.01 -5.62
CA LYS A 21 -0.53 13.52 -4.24
C LYS A 21 -1.71 12.61 -3.90
N GLU A 22 -2.28 11.98 -4.92
CA GLU A 22 -3.17 10.86 -4.71
C GLU A 22 -2.33 9.64 -4.34
N VAL A 23 -2.72 8.97 -3.26
CA VAL A 23 -2.01 7.83 -2.70
C VAL A 23 -2.91 6.60 -2.82
N GLY A 24 -2.37 5.54 -3.39
CA GLY A 24 -2.94 4.20 -3.36
C GLY A 24 -2.26 3.35 -2.29
N VAL A 25 -3.08 2.68 -1.49
CA VAL A 25 -2.68 1.80 -0.41
C VAL A 25 -3.29 0.41 -0.62
N ALA A 26 -2.48 -0.61 -0.47
CA ALA A 26 -2.93 -2.00 -0.35
C ALA A 26 -2.35 -2.60 0.93
N ALA A 27 -3.19 -2.78 1.95
CA ALA A 27 -2.81 -3.39 3.22
C ALA A 27 -3.24 -4.85 3.23
N PHE A 28 -2.26 -5.77 3.25
CA PHE A 28 -2.50 -7.20 3.20
C PHE A 28 -2.21 -7.80 4.57
N ASP A 29 -3.25 -8.32 5.23
CA ASP A 29 -3.11 -9.13 6.43
C ASP A 29 -2.76 -10.57 6.03
N LEU A 30 -1.51 -10.95 6.27
CA LEU A 30 -1.03 -12.30 5.95
C LEU A 30 -1.63 -13.39 6.85
N ARG A 31 -2.16 -13.05 8.03
CA ARG A 31 -2.79 -14.01 8.94
C ARG A 31 -4.22 -14.32 8.51
N LEU A 32 -4.97 -13.27 8.17
CA LEU A 32 -6.39 -13.40 7.79
C LEU A 32 -6.60 -13.59 6.27
N ALA A 33 -5.53 -13.51 5.48
CA ALA A 33 -5.59 -13.47 4.03
C ALA A 33 -6.56 -12.39 3.50
N SER A 34 -6.64 -11.25 4.20
CA SER A 34 -7.53 -10.14 3.85
C SER A 34 -6.75 -8.97 3.26
N LEU A 35 -7.23 -8.46 2.12
CA LEU A 35 -6.63 -7.32 1.43
C LEU A 35 -7.54 -6.11 1.54
N HIS A 36 -7.06 -5.05 2.18
CA HIS A 36 -7.77 -3.77 2.30
C HIS A 36 -7.17 -2.77 1.31
N LEU A 37 -8.02 -2.18 0.48
CA LEU A 37 -7.63 -1.20 -0.51
C LEU A 37 -8.11 0.18 -0.09
N SER A 38 -7.27 1.19 -0.26
CA SER A 38 -7.64 2.58 0.02
C SER A 38 -6.96 3.50 -0.98
N GLN A 39 -7.71 4.50 -1.46
CA GLN A 39 -7.17 5.53 -2.34
C GLN A 39 -7.73 6.88 -1.89
N TYR A 40 -6.85 7.88 -1.75
CA TYR A 40 -7.21 9.20 -1.26
C TYR A 40 -6.18 10.23 -1.72
N ILE A 41 -6.58 11.50 -1.70
CA ILE A 41 -5.69 12.63 -2.00
C ILE A 41 -5.10 13.16 -0.69
N GLU A 42 -3.78 13.30 -0.65
CA GLU A 42 -3.09 13.98 0.45
C GLU A 42 -3.17 15.50 0.27
N THR A 43 -3.99 16.14 1.10
CA THR A 43 -4.21 17.59 1.06
C THR A 43 -3.07 18.39 1.70
N SER A 44 -2.23 17.76 2.53
CA SER A 44 -1.14 18.40 3.28
C SER A 44 0.23 17.81 2.94
N SER A 45 1.30 18.59 3.06
CA SER A 45 2.70 18.13 2.90
C SER A 45 3.15 17.18 4.03
N SER A 46 2.36 17.05 5.10
CA SER A 46 2.68 16.22 6.25
C SER A 46 2.24 14.76 6.13
N TYR A 47 1.47 14.41 5.08
CA TYR A 47 0.97 13.08 4.77
C TYR A 47 0.24 12.40 5.94
N GLN A 48 -0.63 13.14 6.63
CA GLN A 48 -1.28 12.64 7.85
C GLN A 48 -2.24 11.48 7.59
N ASN A 49 -2.89 11.44 6.43
CA ASN A 49 -3.80 10.33 6.09
C ASN A 49 -2.99 9.03 5.95
N THR A 50 -1.86 9.09 5.22
CA THR A 50 -0.93 7.97 5.07
C THR A 50 -0.35 7.55 6.40
N LYS A 51 0.09 8.49 7.24
CA LYS A 51 0.63 8.20 8.58
C LYS A 51 -0.39 7.54 9.49
N THR A 52 -1.64 8.02 9.46
CA THR A 52 -2.74 7.46 10.25
C THR A 52 -3.00 6.01 9.85
N LEU A 53 -3.07 5.71 8.56
CA LEU A 53 -3.24 4.33 8.08
C LEU A 53 -2.07 3.43 8.42
N LEU A 54 -0.84 3.91 8.24
CA LEU A 54 0.37 3.15 8.62
C LEU A 54 0.41 2.87 10.12
N HIS A 55 -0.01 3.83 10.95
CA HIS A 55 -0.10 3.63 12.40
C HIS A 55 -1.22 2.64 12.77
N PHE A 56 -2.38 2.73 12.10
CA PHE A 56 -3.50 1.84 12.33
C PHE A 56 -3.18 0.37 12.00
N TYR A 57 -2.53 0.12 10.87
CA TYR A 57 -2.17 -1.23 10.43
C TYR A 57 -0.88 -1.77 11.05
N ASP A 58 -0.03 -0.90 11.61
CA ASP A 58 1.26 -1.24 12.22
C ASP A 58 2.09 -2.23 11.36
N PRO A 59 2.42 -1.92 10.10
CA PRO A 59 2.94 -2.91 9.15
C PRO A 59 4.31 -3.44 9.53
N MET A 60 4.56 -4.72 9.26
CA MET A 60 5.89 -5.31 9.35
C MET A 60 6.76 -5.04 8.11
N VAL A 61 6.13 -4.77 6.95
CA VAL A 61 6.80 -4.45 5.69
C VAL A 61 6.05 -3.34 4.96
N ILE A 62 6.79 -2.36 4.44
CA ILE A 62 6.25 -1.32 3.57
C ILE A 62 6.93 -1.40 2.20
N ILE A 63 6.15 -1.61 1.15
CA ILE A 63 6.59 -1.74 -0.24
C ILE A 63 6.33 -0.41 -0.95
N VAL A 64 7.34 0.16 -1.58
CA VAL A 64 7.25 1.43 -2.32
C VAL A 64 7.92 1.36 -3.69
N SER A 65 7.58 2.31 -4.56
CA SER A 65 8.30 2.56 -5.82
C SER A 65 9.51 3.49 -5.59
N PRO A 66 10.61 3.36 -6.36
CA PRO A 66 11.80 4.20 -6.24
C PRO A 66 11.56 5.66 -6.68
N ASN A 67 10.58 5.90 -7.56
CA ASN A 67 10.40 7.21 -8.18
C ASN A 67 9.81 8.23 -7.19
N LYS A 68 10.49 9.37 -7.04
CA LYS A 68 9.91 10.57 -6.41
C LYS A 68 8.95 11.21 -7.42
N LEU A 69 7.65 11.15 -7.13
CA LEU A 69 6.61 11.75 -7.96
C LEU A 69 6.03 13.02 -7.33
N ALA A 70 6.30 13.26 -6.04
CA ALA A 70 6.04 14.53 -5.40
C ALA A 70 6.79 15.68 -6.09
N PRO A 71 6.19 16.89 -6.20
CA PRO A 71 6.88 18.09 -6.71
C PRO A 71 8.20 18.37 -5.98
N ASP A 72 9.11 19.11 -6.63
CA ASP A 72 10.40 19.47 -6.05
C ASP A 72 10.25 20.14 -4.68
N GLY A 73 11.05 19.70 -3.71
CA GLY A 73 10.98 20.15 -2.30
C GLY A 73 9.92 19.46 -1.44
N MET A 74 9.04 18.63 -2.01
CA MET A 74 8.03 17.88 -1.26
C MET A 74 8.53 16.47 -0.91
N VAL A 75 8.11 15.97 0.25
CA VAL A 75 8.41 14.61 0.73
C VAL A 75 7.40 13.66 0.09
N GLY A 76 7.83 12.78 -0.82
CA GLY A 76 6.94 11.74 -1.38
C GLY A 76 6.73 10.58 -0.42
N VAL A 77 5.77 9.69 -0.69
CA VAL A 77 5.49 8.51 0.17
C VAL A 77 6.71 7.63 0.43
N SER A 78 7.64 7.51 -0.54
CA SER A 78 8.88 6.74 -0.33
C SER A 78 9.79 7.38 0.73
N GLU A 79 9.91 8.72 0.70
CA GLU A 79 10.75 9.50 1.63
C GLU A 79 10.07 9.64 3.00
N LEU A 80 8.74 9.68 3.03
CA LEU A 80 7.95 9.59 4.27
C LEU A 80 8.31 8.34 5.07
N VAL A 81 8.39 7.19 4.39
CA VAL A 81 8.73 5.90 5.01
C VAL A 81 10.15 5.96 5.58
N ASP A 82 11.12 6.50 4.84
CA ASP A 82 12.51 6.64 5.33
C ASP A 82 12.59 7.51 6.59
N ARG A 83 11.81 8.60 6.65
CA ARG A 83 11.87 9.57 7.75
C ARG A 83 11.16 9.12 9.02
N PHE A 84 10.01 8.45 8.89
CA PHE A 84 9.11 8.20 10.03
C PHE A 84 8.92 6.72 10.36
N TYR A 85 9.28 5.81 9.46
CA TYR A 85 9.07 4.37 9.60
C TYR A 85 10.38 3.58 9.39
N PHE A 86 11.51 4.15 9.78
CA PHE A 86 12.85 3.56 9.62
C PHE A 86 13.02 2.21 10.31
N ALA A 87 12.22 1.92 11.35
CA ALA A 87 12.22 0.64 12.05
C ALA A 87 11.44 -0.45 11.31
N VAL A 88 10.58 -0.09 10.34
CA VAL A 88 9.81 -1.02 9.53
C VAL A 88 10.62 -1.41 8.30
N LYS A 89 10.58 -2.68 7.90
CA LYS A 89 11.29 -3.14 6.70
C LYS A 89 10.70 -2.48 5.45
N LYS A 90 11.45 -1.54 4.88
CA LYS A 90 11.15 -0.93 3.58
C LYS A 90 11.64 -1.82 2.44
N VAL A 91 10.75 -2.12 1.49
CA VAL A 91 11.07 -2.84 0.25
C VAL A 91 10.83 -1.91 -0.92
N VAL A 92 11.85 -1.72 -1.76
CA VAL A 92 11.74 -0.92 -2.98
C VAL A 92 11.56 -1.86 -4.17
N MET A 93 10.42 -1.77 -4.86
CA MET A 93 10.16 -2.53 -6.08
C MET A 93 10.08 -1.60 -7.28
N ALA A 94 10.52 -2.08 -8.45
CA ALA A 94 10.44 -1.30 -9.68
C ALA A 94 9.01 -0.79 -9.94
N ARG A 95 8.86 0.43 -10.47
CA ARG A 95 7.55 1.05 -10.76
C ARG A 95 6.66 0.18 -11.66
N SER A 96 7.26 -0.67 -12.50
CA SER A 96 6.56 -1.66 -13.35
C SER A 96 5.88 -2.80 -12.57
N CYS A 97 6.21 -2.98 -11.29
CA CYS A 97 5.50 -3.90 -10.40
C CYS A 97 4.17 -3.31 -9.89
N PHE A 98 4.02 -1.98 -9.97
CA PHE A 98 2.81 -1.27 -9.57
C PHE A 98 1.88 -1.09 -10.78
N ASP A 99 1.29 -2.17 -11.22
CA ASP A 99 0.47 -2.24 -12.44
C ASP A 99 -1.00 -2.45 -12.04
N ASP A 100 -1.81 -1.41 -12.24
CA ASP A 100 -3.23 -1.39 -11.86
C ASP A 100 -4.05 -2.44 -12.60
N THR A 101 -3.73 -2.66 -13.88
CA THR A 101 -4.37 -3.68 -14.71
C THR A 101 -4.10 -5.08 -14.15
N LYS A 102 -2.84 -5.39 -13.85
CA LYS A 102 -2.48 -6.65 -13.18
C LYS A 102 -3.10 -6.75 -11.79
N GLY A 103 -3.13 -5.65 -11.04
CA GLY A 103 -3.70 -5.58 -9.70
C GLY A 103 -5.15 -6.01 -9.66
N ALA A 104 -5.99 -5.46 -10.55
CA ALA A 104 -7.39 -5.83 -10.54
C ALA A 104 -7.63 -7.25 -11.09
N VAL A 105 -6.82 -7.72 -12.05
CA VAL A 105 -6.88 -9.14 -12.48
C VAL A 105 -6.57 -10.06 -11.31
N LEU A 106 -5.53 -9.75 -10.52
CA LEU A 106 -5.18 -10.52 -9.33
C LEU A 106 -6.30 -10.52 -8.30
N ILE A 107 -6.88 -9.36 -8.00
CA ILE A 107 -8.00 -9.26 -7.04
C ILE A 107 -9.20 -10.05 -7.56
N LYS A 108 -9.56 -9.91 -8.84
CA LYS A 108 -10.67 -10.67 -9.44
C LYS A 108 -10.48 -12.19 -9.35
N ASN A 109 -9.23 -12.66 -9.46
CA ASN A 109 -8.91 -14.09 -9.44
C ASN A 109 -8.73 -14.66 -8.02
N LEU A 110 -8.25 -13.85 -7.08
CA LEU A 110 -7.87 -14.29 -5.72
C LEU A 110 -8.92 -13.97 -4.66
N ALA A 111 -9.73 -12.92 -4.86
CA ALA A 111 -10.76 -12.56 -3.90
C ALA A 111 -11.84 -13.64 -3.80
N ALA A 112 -12.43 -13.77 -2.60
CA ALA A 112 -13.62 -14.59 -2.42
C ALA A 112 -14.74 -14.13 -3.37
N LYS A 113 -15.63 -15.06 -3.76
CA LYS A 113 -16.72 -14.82 -4.73
C LYS A 113 -17.68 -13.70 -4.31
N GLU A 114 -17.72 -13.37 -3.02
CA GLU A 114 -18.43 -12.22 -2.47
C GLU A 114 -17.43 -11.26 -1.82
N PRO A 115 -16.75 -10.40 -2.60
CA PRO A 115 -15.96 -9.34 -2.01
C PRO A 115 -16.91 -8.39 -1.27
N SER A 116 -16.54 -8.01 -0.05
CA SER A 116 -17.28 -7.00 0.73
C SER A 116 -17.28 -5.61 0.09
N ALA A 117 -16.49 -5.41 -0.97
CA ALA A 117 -16.39 -4.17 -1.75
C ALA A 117 -17.05 -4.32 -3.13
N LEU A 118 -17.98 -3.42 -3.40
CA LEU A 118 -18.80 -3.29 -4.61
C LEU A 118 -17.97 -3.21 -5.92
N GLY A 119 -18.30 -4.07 -6.88
CA GLY A 119 -18.18 -3.83 -8.33
C GLY A 119 -16.89 -3.20 -8.86
N LEU A 120 -15.79 -3.95 -8.89
CA LEU A 120 -14.56 -3.56 -9.61
C LEU A 120 -14.83 -3.15 -11.07
N ASP A 121 -15.84 -3.75 -11.69
CA ASP A 121 -16.24 -3.49 -13.08
C ASP A 121 -16.78 -2.06 -13.30
N THR A 122 -17.24 -1.37 -12.24
CA THR A 122 -17.86 -0.02 -12.35
C THR A 122 -16.89 1.12 -11.98
N TYR A 123 -15.85 0.86 -11.19
CA TYR A 123 -15.03 1.92 -10.57
C TYR A 123 -13.53 1.85 -10.85
N TYR A 124 -13.10 1.08 -11.85
CA TYR A 124 -11.69 0.82 -12.15
C TYR A 124 -10.82 2.09 -12.24
N LYS A 125 -11.35 3.17 -12.85
CA LYS A 125 -10.63 4.45 -12.97
C LYS A 125 -10.44 5.20 -11.64
N GLN A 126 -11.30 4.98 -10.65
CA GLN A 126 -11.21 5.65 -9.34
C GLN A 126 -10.25 4.96 -8.38
N TYR A 127 -9.88 3.70 -8.65
CA TYR A 127 -9.09 2.87 -7.73
C TYR A 127 -7.75 2.42 -8.31
N TYR A 128 -7.31 2.99 -9.44
CA TYR A 128 -6.12 2.53 -10.15
C TYR A 128 -4.84 2.52 -9.30
N LEU A 129 -4.64 3.47 -8.37
CA LEU A 129 -3.43 3.48 -7.53
C LEU A 129 -3.46 2.40 -6.47
N CYS A 130 -4.59 2.16 -5.80
CA CYS A 130 -4.67 1.07 -4.81
C CYS A 130 -4.64 -0.31 -5.47
N LEU A 131 -5.16 -0.45 -6.70
CA LEU A 131 -4.98 -1.64 -7.54
C LEU A 131 -3.51 -1.83 -7.92
N ALA A 132 -2.81 -0.77 -8.32
CA ALA A 132 -1.38 -0.82 -8.59
C ALA A 132 -0.56 -1.22 -7.34
N ALA A 133 -0.91 -0.68 -6.17
CA ALA A 133 -0.31 -1.07 -4.90
C ALA A 133 -0.57 -2.55 -4.57
N ALA A 134 -1.78 -3.06 -4.86
CA ALA A 134 -2.12 -4.46 -4.66
C ALA A 134 -1.26 -5.37 -5.53
N ALA A 135 -1.02 -5.01 -6.80
CA ALA A 135 -0.16 -5.78 -7.70
C ALA A 135 1.25 -5.96 -7.11
N ALA A 136 1.87 -4.88 -6.63
CA ALA A 136 3.20 -4.93 -6.03
C ALA A 136 3.21 -5.74 -4.72
N THR A 137 2.19 -5.55 -3.88
CA THR A 137 2.06 -6.22 -2.56
C THR A 137 1.91 -7.73 -2.72
N ILE A 138 1.01 -8.16 -3.60
CA ILE A 138 0.77 -9.59 -3.89
C ILE A 138 1.99 -10.21 -4.56
N LYS A 139 2.62 -9.48 -5.50
CA LYS A 139 3.84 -9.95 -6.16
C LYS A 139 4.97 -10.18 -5.16
N TRP A 140 5.19 -9.26 -4.23
CA TRP A 140 6.19 -9.43 -3.18
C TRP A 140 5.89 -10.66 -2.33
N TYR A 141 4.64 -10.84 -1.90
CA TYR A 141 4.24 -12.00 -1.10
C TYR A 141 4.56 -13.35 -1.78
N PHE A 142 4.28 -13.50 -3.07
CA PHE A 142 4.57 -14.75 -3.79
C PHE A 142 6.04 -14.92 -4.21
N GLN A 143 6.88 -13.88 -4.11
CA GLN A 143 8.28 -13.91 -4.53
C GLN A 143 9.28 -13.93 -3.37
N THR A 144 8.80 -13.82 -2.12
CA THR A 144 9.62 -13.85 -0.91
C THR A 144 9.53 -15.23 -0.26
#